data_AF-A0A5D6V862-F1
#
_entry.id   AF-A0A5D6V862-F1
#
_cell.length_a   1.000
_cell.length_b   1.000
_cell.length_c   1.000
_cell.angle_alpha   90.00
_cell.angle_beta   90.00
_cell.angle_gamma   90.00
#
_symmetry.space_group_name_H-M   'P 1'
#
loop_
_entity.id
_entity.type
_entity.pdbx_description
1 polymer ?
#
loop_
_entity_poly.entity_id
_entity_poly.type
_entity_poly.pdbx_seq_one_letter_code
_entity_poly.pdbx_strand_id
1 'polypeptide(L)'
;WHYRHLVLGMVGIFVYVGGEVAIGSHIVSYLHLPDVAGLAPKVAGDKVTYYWGGAMVGRFLGAYLLNKVNPGRLLAFNALGAMALVLLSLSTSGPVAMWSLLAVGLMNSIMFATIFTLAVAGLGRHTEEASGLLNVAIVGGALVPMLFGAVADASSLRLALLLPVLCYAYILWYGLKGHVRAA
;
A
#
# COMPACT_ATOMS: atom_id res chain seq x y z
N TRP A 1 8.73 -25.76 -3.46
CA TRP A 1 8.87 -24.45 -2.78
C TRP A 1 10.35 -24.06 -2.60
N HIS A 2 11.13 -24.01 -3.69
CA HIS A 2 12.59 -23.81 -3.65
C HIS A 2 13.00 -22.31 -3.69
N TYR A 3 12.07 -21.40 -3.97
CA TYR A 3 12.31 -19.96 -4.14
C TYR A 3 11.72 -19.14 -2.99
N ARG A 4 12.54 -18.83 -1.96
CA ARG A 4 12.11 -18.05 -0.78
C ARG A 4 11.58 -16.65 -1.16
N HIS A 5 12.14 -16.01 -2.18
CA HIS A 5 11.72 -14.67 -2.62
C HIS A 5 10.31 -14.63 -3.22
N LEU A 6 9.85 -15.73 -3.83
CA LEU A 6 8.49 -15.86 -4.35
C LEU A 6 7.46 -15.88 -3.20
N VAL A 7 7.71 -16.67 -2.16
CA VAL A 7 6.83 -16.76 -0.99
C VAL A 7 6.78 -15.42 -0.26
N LEU A 8 7.94 -14.78 -0.06
CA LEU A 8 8.00 -13.45 0.54
C LEU A 8 7.30 -12.39 -0.31
N GLY A 9 7.35 -12.52 -1.64
CA GLY A 9 6.63 -11.69 -2.60
C GLY A 9 5.12 -11.90 -2.57
N MET A 10 4.64 -13.15 -2.42
CA MET A 10 3.22 -13.45 -2.21
C MET A 10 2.70 -12.77 -0.94
N VAL A 11 3.42 -12.90 0.17
CA VAL A 11 3.06 -12.19 1.41
C VAL A 11 3.11 -10.68 1.18
N GLY A 12 4.08 -10.18 0.40
CA GLY A 12 4.18 -8.78 0.02
C GLY A 12 2.97 -8.26 -0.73
N ILE A 13 2.49 -8.98 -1.75
CA ILE A 13 1.25 -8.65 -2.48
C ILE A 13 0.05 -8.72 -1.55
N PHE A 14 -0.04 -9.76 -0.72
CA PHE A 14 -1.15 -9.92 0.22
C PHE A 14 -1.29 -8.73 1.16
N VAL A 15 -0.20 -8.31 1.81
CA VAL A 15 -0.23 -7.18 2.75
C VAL A 15 -0.35 -5.85 2.02
N TYR A 16 0.22 -5.71 0.82
CA TYR A 16 0.11 -4.50 0.01
C TYR A 16 -1.33 -4.24 -0.43
N VAL A 17 -1.95 -5.22 -1.10
CA VAL A 17 -3.34 -5.08 -1.58
C VAL A 17 -4.26 -4.90 -0.38
N GLY A 18 -4.01 -5.64 0.70
CA GLY A 18 -4.75 -5.48 1.95
C GLY A 18 -4.68 -4.06 2.53
N GLY A 19 -3.48 -3.49 2.63
CA GLY A 19 -3.27 -2.14 3.15
C GLY A 19 -3.85 -1.05 2.24
N GLU A 20 -3.67 -1.17 0.93
CA GLU A 20 -4.21 -0.24 -0.06
C GLU A 20 -5.74 -0.20 -0.03
N VAL A 21 -6.38 -1.37 -0.09
CA VAL A 21 -7.83 -1.45 -0.09
C VAL A 21 -8.39 -1.01 1.26
N ALA A 22 -7.72 -1.31 2.38
CA ALA A 22 -8.15 -0.83 3.70
C ALA A 22 -8.14 0.70 3.77
N ILE A 23 -7.08 1.36 3.31
CA ILE A 23 -7.04 2.82 3.24
C ILE A 23 -8.11 3.34 2.28
N GLY A 24 -8.21 2.78 1.07
CA GLY A 24 -9.16 3.22 0.04
C GLY A 24 -10.62 3.12 0.49
N SER A 25 -11.00 2.02 1.14
CA SER A 25 -12.36 1.78 1.63
C SER A 25 -12.72 2.64 2.84
N HIS A 26 -11.75 3.01 3.68
CA HIS A 26 -11.99 3.75 4.91
C HIS A 26 -11.61 5.23 4.88
N ILE A 27 -11.06 5.74 3.76
CA ILE A 27 -10.76 7.18 3.60
C ILE A 27 -12.01 8.04 3.86
N VAL A 28 -13.17 7.68 3.30
CA VAL A 28 -14.40 8.49 3.46
C VAL A 28 -14.81 8.56 4.92
N SER A 29 -14.83 7.42 5.61
CA SER A 29 -15.11 7.34 7.04
C SER A 29 -14.09 8.11 7.88
N TYR A 30 -12.83 8.11 7.47
CA TYR A 30 -11.75 8.84 8.15
C TYR A 30 -11.89 10.35 8.00
N LEU A 31 -12.22 10.83 6.80
CA LEU A 31 -12.45 12.24 6.52
C LEU A 31 -13.73 12.77 7.16
N HIS A 32 -14.68 11.89 7.46
CA HIS A 32 -15.90 12.22 8.18
C HIS A 32 -15.66 12.50 9.67
N LEU A 33 -14.56 12.00 10.25
CA LEU A 33 -14.26 12.23 11.66
C LEU A 33 -14.11 13.74 11.97
N PRO A 34 -14.74 14.24 13.04
CA PRO A 34 -14.69 15.66 13.42
C PRO A 34 -13.26 16.14 13.71
N ASP A 35 -12.40 15.28 14.26
CA ASP A 35 -11.00 15.62 14.55
C ASP A 35 -10.08 15.62 13.31
N VAL A 36 -10.58 15.18 12.15
CA VAL A 36 -9.79 15.13 10.89
C VAL A 36 -10.26 16.24 9.97
N ALA A 37 -11.50 16.20 9.53
CA ALA A 37 -12.03 17.24 8.66
C ALA A 37 -13.53 17.52 8.88
N GLY A 38 -14.23 16.64 9.60
CA GLY A 38 -15.66 16.77 9.87
C GLY A 38 -16.49 16.88 8.59
N LEU A 39 -15.99 16.35 7.47
CA LEU A 39 -16.61 16.58 6.17
C LEU A 39 -17.86 15.74 6.01
N ALA A 40 -18.86 16.30 5.34
CA ALA A 40 -20.00 15.52 4.89
C ALA A 40 -19.53 14.37 3.98
N PRO A 41 -20.12 13.17 4.07
CA PRO A 41 -19.68 12.00 3.29
C PRO A 41 -19.57 12.24 1.78
N LYS A 42 -20.46 13.09 1.22
CA LYS A 42 -20.41 13.49 -0.18
C LYS A 42 -19.15 14.26 -0.55
N VAL A 43 -18.76 15.24 0.27
CA VAL A 43 -17.55 16.06 0.05
C VAL A 43 -16.29 15.22 0.29
N ALA A 44 -16.31 14.33 1.29
CA ALA A 44 -15.24 13.37 1.51
C ALA A 44 -15.05 12.42 0.31
N GLY A 45 -16.16 11.95 -0.28
CA GLY A 45 -16.17 11.15 -1.51
C GLY A 45 -15.48 11.84 -2.69
N ASP A 46 -15.78 13.13 -2.91
CA ASP A 46 -15.12 13.91 -3.96
C ASP A 46 -13.59 13.99 -3.75
N LYS A 47 -13.15 14.07 -2.48
CA LYS A 47 -11.72 14.11 -2.14
C LYS A 47 -10.99 12.78 -2.39
N VAL A 48 -11.69 11.64 -2.39
CA VAL A 48 -11.10 10.33 -2.74
C VAL A 48 -10.53 10.33 -4.16
N THR A 49 -11.10 11.15 -5.05
CA THR A 49 -10.59 11.33 -6.42
C THR A 49 -9.13 11.82 -6.42
N TYR A 50 -8.70 12.61 -5.43
CA TYR A 50 -7.29 13.01 -5.32
C TYR A 50 -6.38 11.87 -4.89
N TYR A 51 -6.86 10.93 -4.07
CA TYR A 51 -6.11 9.73 -3.70
C TYR A 51 -5.85 8.85 -4.93
N TRP A 52 -6.91 8.50 -5.67
CA TRP A 52 -6.78 7.69 -6.88
C TRP A 52 -6.10 8.42 -8.02
N GLY A 53 -6.37 9.72 -8.19
CA GLY A 53 -5.68 10.57 -9.17
C GLY A 53 -4.19 10.71 -8.86
N GLY A 54 -3.84 10.87 -7.57
CA GLY A 54 -2.45 10.81 -7.11
C GLY A 54 -1.81 9.47 -7.41
N ALA A 55 -2.52 8.36 -7.18
CA ALA A 55 -2.03 7.03 -7.54
C ALA A 55 -1.80 6.88 -9.06
N MET A 56 -2.68 7.42 -9.90
CA MET A 56 -2.48 7.42 -11.36
C MET A 56 -1.22 8.20 -11.76
N VAL A 57 -1.06 9.43 -11.27
CA VAL A 57 0.13 10.24 -11.54
C VAL A 57 1.40 9.55 -11.05
N GLY A 58 1.33 8.95 -9.86
CA GLY A 58 2.41 8.16 -9.27
C GLY A 58 2.82 6.98 -10.14
N ARG A 59 1.87 6.31 -10.82
CA ARG A 59 2.18 5.22 -11.76
C ARG A 59 2.99 5.72 -12.95
N PHE A 60 2.65 6.87 -13.55
CA PHE A 60 3.42 7.43 -14.66
C PHE A 60 4.84 7.81 -14.23
N LEU A 61 4.97 8.53 -13.11
CA LEU A 61 6.26 8.95 -12.58
C LEU A 61 7.11 7.75 -12.15
N GLY A 62 6.50 6.79 -11.49
CA GLY A 62 7.20 5.62 -11.00
C GLY A 62 7.57 4.64 -12.10
N ALA A 63 6.76 4.50 -13.17
CA ALA A 63 7.16 3.75 -14.36
C ALA A 63 8.39 4.37 -15.04
N TYR A 64 8.48 5.71 -15.07
CA TYR A 64 9.67 6.40 -15.54
C TYR A 64 10.89 6.17 -14.63
N LEU A 65 10.70 6.27 -13.31
CA LEU A 65 11.76 6.06 -12.31
C LEU A 65 12.26 4.61 -12.23
N LEU A 66 11.39 3.63 -12.45
CA LEU A 66 11.76 2.20 -12.49
C LEU A 66 12.75 1.88 -13.61
N ASN A 67 12.78 2.68 -14.69
CA ASN A 67 13.80 2.55 -15.75
C ASN A 67 15.17 3.13 -15.35
N LYS A 68 15.24 3.99 -14.33
CA LYS A 68 16.47 4.70 -13.92
C LYS A 68 17.03 4.24 -12.58
N VAL A 69 16.19 3.69 -11.70
CA VAL A 69 16.54 3.37 -10.31
C VAL A 69 16.26 1.90 -10.05
N ASN A 70 17.07 1.29 -9.19
CA ASN A 70 16.85 -0.10 -8.76
C ASN A 70 15.44 -0.26 -8.16
N PRO A 71 14.60 -1.19 -8.67
CA PRO A 71 13.22 -1.37 -8.23
C PRO A 71 13.08 -1.62 -6.73
N GLY A 72 14.02 -2.36 -6.13
CA GLY A 72 14.04 -2.64 -4.69
C GLY A 72 14.16 -1.40 -3.81
N ARG A 73 15.11 -0.52 -4.15
CA ARG A 73 15.31 0.74 -3.42
C ARG A 73 14.14 1.70 -3.60
N LEU A 74 13.56 1.73 -4.79
CA LEU A 74 12.39 2.56 -5.08
C LEU A 74 11.16 2.06 -4.30
N LEU A 75 10.96 0.75 -4.22
CA LEU A 75 9.92 0.13 -3.38
C LEU A 75 10.10 0.50 -1.90
N ALA A 76 11.32 0.38 -1.39
CA ALA A 76 11.63 0.74 -0.01
C ALA A 76 11.38 2.23 0.27
N PHE A 77 11.80 3.12 -0.63
CA PHE A 77 11.56 4.56 -0.52
C PHE A 77 10.06 4.88 -0.48
N ASN A 78 9.28 4.31 -1.39
CA ASN A 78 7.84 4.52 -1.45
C ASN A 78 7.10 3.93 -0.23
N ALA A 79 7.50 2.74 0.22
CA ALA A 79 6.94 2.12 1.42
C ALA A 79 7.22 2.95 2.67
N LEU A 80 8.44 3.48 2.82
CA LEU A 80 8.80 4.37 3.92
C LEU A 80 8.03 5.70 3.85
N GLY A 81 7.89 6.28 2.66
CA GLY A 81 7.11 7.50 2.43
C GLY A 81 5.63 7.31 2.78
N ALA A 82 5.01 6.22 2.32
CA ALA A 82 3.63 5.87 2.67
C ALA A 82 3.46 5.67 4.18
N MET A 83 4.38 4.92 4.81
CA MET A 83 4.37 4.68 6.26
C MET A 83 4.48 6.00 7.05
N ALA A 84 5.40 6.89 6.65
CA ALA A 84 5.56 8.19 7.28
C ALA A 84 4.32 9.09 7.12
N LEU A 85 3.68 9.08 5.95
CA LEU A 85 2.45 9.84 5.70
C LEU A 85 1.27 9.33 6.53
N VAL A 86 1.13 8.02 6.70
CA VAL A 86 0.08 7.45 7.56
C VAL A 86 0.37 7.79 9.04
N LEU A 87 1.61 7.67 9.50
CA LEU A 87 2.00 8.06 10.87
C LEU A 87 1.82 9.57 11.13
N LEU A 88 2.09 10.40 10.12
CA LEU A 88 1.83 11.84 10.17
C LEU A 88 0.32 12.11 10.28
N SER A 89 -0.49 11.40 9.49
CA SER A 89 -1.96 11.50 9.57
C SER A 89 -2.50 11.07 10.93
N LEU A 90 -1.89 10.06 11.56
CA LEU A 90 -2.23 9.60 12.91
C LEU A 90 -1.88 10.62 14.00
N SER A 91 -0.75 11.29 13.85
CA SER A 91 -0.21 12.21 14.86
C SER A 91 -0.75 13.63 14.74
N THR A 92 -1.37 13.96 13.61
CA THR A 92 -1.89 15.31 13.30
C THR A 92 -3.42 15.28 13.22
N SER A 93 -4.04 16.46 13.35
CA SER A 93 -5.47 16.67 13.18
C SER A 93 -5.74 17.69 12.06
N GLY A 94 -6.99 17.80 11.63
CA GLY A 94 -7.36 18.81 10.64
C GLY A 94 -6.92 18.50 9.19
N PRO A 95 -6.82 19.55 8.35
CA PRO A 95 -6.49 19.40 6.92
C PRO A 95 -5.18 18.67 6.65
N VAL A 96 -4.20 18.77 7.54
CA VAL A 96 -2.90 18.10 7.40
C VAL A 96 -3.08 16.58 7.46
N ALA A 97 -3.93 16.08 8.36
CA ALA A 97 -4.21 14.64 8.45
C ALA A 97 -4.92 14.12 7.19
N MET A 98 -5.86 14.90 6.64
CA MET A 98 -6.53 14.61 5.36
C MET A 98 -5.54 14.54 4.20
N TRP A 99 -4.78 15.61 3.96
CA TRP A 99 -3.87 15.67 2.81
C TRP A 99 -2.75 14.65 2.90
N SER A 100 -2.26 14.35 4.11
CA SER A 100 -1.26 13.30 4.32
C SER A 100 -1.78 11.94 3.91
N LEU A 101 -3.02 11.59 4.28
CA LEU A 101 -3.63 10.31 3.91
C LEU A 101 -3.91 10.22 2.40
N LEU A 102 -4.37 11.32 1.78
CA LEU A 102 -4.57 11.37 0.32
C LEU A 102 -3.25 11.21 -0.44
N ALA A 103 -2.16 11.81 0.06
CA ALA A 103 -0.83 11.70 -0.52
C ALA A 103 -0.25 10.28 -0.46
N VAL A 104 -0.75 9.40 0.43
CA VAL A 104 -0.36 7.98 0.47
C VAL A 104 -0.63 7.31 -0.89
N GLY A 105 -1.71 7.68 -1.59
CA GLY A 105 -2.05 7.12 -2.90
C GLY A 105 -0.93 7.31 -3.93
N LEU A 106 -0.24 8.46 -3.90
CA LEU A 106 0.90 8.73 -4.78
C LEU A 106 2.06 7.76 -4.52
N MET A 107 2.37 7.50 -3.25
CA MET A 107 3.45 6.59 -2.85
C MET A 107 3.08 5.12 -3.10
N ASN A 108 1.80 4.77 -2.92
CA ASN A 108 1.29 3.41 -3.09
C ASN A 108 1.26 2.94 -4.55
N SER A 109 1.25 3.88 -5.48
CA SER A 109 1.04 3.67 -6.92
C SER A 109 1.88 2.58 -7.60
N ILE A 110 3.16 2.45 -7.25
CA ILE A 110 4.12 1.56 -7.93
C ILE A 110 4.49 0.31 -7.15
N MET A 111 4.07 0.20 -5.89
CA MET A 111 4.54 -0.89 -5.05
C MET A 111 4.02 -2.24 -5.55
N PHE A 112 2.77 -2.32 -6.05
CA PHE A 112 2.22 -3.56 -6.64
C PHE A 112 3.11 -4.13 -7.75
N ALA A 113 3.32 -3.33 -8.80
CA ALA A 113 4.08 -3.76 -9.98
C ALA A 113 5.53 -4.10 -9.61
N THR A 114 6.11 -3.37 -8.67
CA THR A 114 7.49 -3.60 -8.22
C THR A 114 7.63 -4.87 -7.39
N ILE A 115 6.70 -5.14 -6.47
CA ILE A 115 6.70 -6.39 -5.70
C ILE A 115 6.49 -7.57 -6.65
N PHE A 116 5.57 -7.45 -7.60
CA PHE A 116 5.29 -8.50 -8.57
C PHE A 116 6.53 -8.83 -9.41
N THR A 117 7.19 -7.82 -9.98
CA THR A 117 8.40 -8.03 -10.79
C THR A 117 9.56 -8.61 -9.99
N LEU A 118 9.77 -8.15 -8.75
CA LEU A 118 10.79 -8.69 -7.84
C LEU A 118 10.48 -10.13 -7.40
N ALA A 119 9.21 -10.48 -7.24
CA ALA A 119 8.78 -11.81 -6.82
C ALA A 119 8.92 -12.86 -7.93
N VAL A 120 8.71 -12.46 -9.19
CA VAL A 120 8.86 -13.36 -10.36
C VAL A 120 10.27 -13.38 -10.96
N ALA A 121 11.18 -12.53 -10.46
CA ALA A 121 12.53 -12.41 -10.98
C ALA A 121 13.33 -13.72 -10.84
N GLY A 122 13.95 -14.17 -11.94
CA GLY A 122 14.84 -15.34 -11.93
C GLY A 122 14.14 -16.71 -11.91
N LEU A 123 12.82 -16.76 -12.09
CA LEU A 123 12.03 -18.02 -12.08
C LEU A 123 11.98 -18.74 -13.43
N GLY A 124 12.41 -18.09 -14.53
CA GLY A 124 12.50 -18.70 -15.86
C GLY A 124 11.19 -19.39 -16.27
N ARG A 125 11.22 -20.71 -16.47
CA ARG A 125 10.05 -21.51 -16.87
C ARG A 125 8.90 -21.53 -15.84
N HIS A 126 9.17 -21.17 -14.59
CA HIS A 126 8.16 -21.14 -13.51
C HIS A 126 7.49 -19.76 -13.31
N THR A 127 7.80 -18.78 -14.16
CA THR A 127 7.28 -17.41 -14.06
C THR A 127 5.74 -17.37 -14.17
N GLU A 128 5.15 -18.18 -15.04
CA GLU A 128 3.69 -18.24 -15.22
C GLU A 128 2.98 -18.84 -14.00
N GLU A 129 3.47 -19.97 -13.48
CA GLU A 129 2.95 -20.59 -12.25
C GLU A 129 3.09 -19.66 -11.04
N ALA A 130 4.25 -18.99 -10.91
CA ALA A 130 4.51 -18.00 -9.87
C ALA A 130 3.56 -16.80 -9.95
N SER A 131 3.29 -16.30 -11.16
CA SER A 131 2.34 -15.21 -11.41
C SER A 131 0.92 -15.59 -11.01
N GLY A 132 0.50 -16.83 -11.29
CA GLY A 132 -0.78 -17.37 -10.83
C GLY A 132 -0.90 -17.36 -9.31
N LEU A 133 0.15 -17.80 -8.59
CA LEU A 133 0.18 -17.78 -7.12
C LEU A 133 0.15 -16.36 -6.54
N LEU A 134 0.86 -15.41 -7.16
CA LEU A 134 0.82 -13.99 -6.76
C LEU A 134 -0.58 -13.40 -6.93
N ASN A 135 -1.31 -13.77 -7.97
CA ASN A 135 -2.69 -13.33 -8.18
C ASN A 135 -3.64 -13.89 -7.11
N VAL A 136 -3.42 -15.13 -6.64
CA VAL A 136 -4.18 -15.67 -5.51
C VAL A 136 -3.94 -14.86 -4.23
N ALA A 137 -2.72 -14.33 -4.03
CA ALA A 137 -2.39 -13.51 -2.87
C ALA A 137 -3.17 -12.18 -2.81
N ILE A 138 -3.76 -11.73 -3.93
CA ILE A 138 -4.64 -10.53 -3.99
C ILE A 138 -5.87 -10.68 -3.07
N VAL A 139 -6.22 -11.91 -2.65
CA VAL A 139 -7.26 -12.18 -1.64
C VAL A 139 -7.06 -11.39 -0.33
N GLY A 140 -5.83 -10.96 -0.03
CA GLY A 140 -5.54 -10.04 1.08
C GLY A 140 -6.35 -8.75 1.03
N GLY A 141 -6.73 -8.28 -0.16
CA GLY A 141 -7.61 -7.13 -0.37
C GLY A 141 -9.04 -7.30 0.13
N ALA A 142 -9.50 -8.52 0.41
CA ALA A 142 -10.78 -8.74 1.08
C ALA A 142 -10.58 -8.96 2.59
N LEU A 143 -9.56 -9.73 2.97
CA LEU A 143 -9.32 -10.12 4.36
C LEU A 143 -8.83 -8.97 5.24
N VAL A 144 -7.88 -8.18 4.73
CA VAL A 144 -7.26 -7.11 5.52
C VAL A 144 -8.23 -5.94 5.77
N PRO A 145 -9.03 -5.47 4.80
CA PRO A 145 -10.05 -4.45 5.08
C PRO A 145 -11.15 -4.94 6.02
N MET A 146 -11.53 -6.22 5.95
CA MET A 146 -12.45 -6.80 6.93
C MET A 146 -11.87 -6.75 8.35
N LEU A 147 -10.59 -7.12 8.51
CA LEU A 147 -9.88 -7.00 9.79
C LEU A 147 -9.76 -5.54 10.23
N PHE A 148 -9.47 -4.62 9.30
CA PHE A 148 -9.41 -3.19 9.57
C PHE A 148 -10.76 -2.68 10.09
N GLY A 149 -11.86 -3.03 9.44
CA GLY A 149 -13.21 -2.68 9.86
C GLY A 149 -13.54 -3.20 11.25
N ALA A 150 -13.25 -4.48 11.52
CA ALA A 150 -13.46 -5.07 12.84
C ALA A 150 -12.63 -4.36 13.95
N VAL A 151 -11.38 -3.99 13.65
CA VAL A 151 -10.53 -3.22 14.58
C VAL A 151 -11.05 -1.79 14.76
N ALA A 152 -11.53 -1.16 13.69
CA ALA A 152 -12.10 0.18 13.73
C ALA A 152 -13.38 0.23 14.57
N ASP A 153 -14.24 -0.79 14.45
CA ASP A 153 -15.48 -0.92 15.23
C ASP A 153 -15.21 -1.20 16.71
N ALA A 154 -14.18 -1.99 17.03
CA ALA A 154 -13.84 -2.36 18.41
C ALA A 154 -13.02 -1.30 19.16
N SER A 155 -12.23 -0.49 18.44
CA SER A 155 -11.31 0.47 19.05
C SER A 155 -11.56 1.90 18.54
N SER A 156 -10.81 2.32 17.52
CA SER A 156 -11.02 3.58 16.83
C SER A 156 -10.48 3.49 15.41
N LEU A 157 -11.10 4.26 14.51
CA LEU A 157 -10.68 4.33 13.11
C LEU A 157 -9.23 4.85 12.96
N ARG A 158 -8.76 5.69 13.89
CA ARG A 158 -7.35 6.10 13.96
C ARG A 158 -6.46 4.91 14.27
N LEU A 159 -6.71 4.15 15.34
CA LEU A 159 -5.88 3.00 15.67
C LEU A 159 -5.89 1.92 14.57
N ALA A 160 -7.00 1.78 13.84
CA ALA A 160 -7.07 0.87 12.70
C ALA A 160 -6.04 1.22 11.59
N LEU A 161 -5.67 2.50 11.41
CA LEU A 161 -4.62 2.91 10.46
C LEU A 161 -3.21 2.40 10.81
N LEU A 162 -2.98 1.88 12.02
CA LEU A 162 -1.74 1.17 12.35
C LEU A 162 -1.61 -0.14 11.56
N LEU A 163 -2.72 -0.75 11.14
CA LEU A 163 -2.69 -1.98 10.38
C LEU A 163 -2.01 -1.77 9.01
N PRO A 164 -2.40 -0.78 8.18
CA PRO A 164 -1.65 -0.42 6.97
C PRO A 164 -0.19 -0.04 7.25
N VAL A 165 0.14 0.59 8.37
CA VAL A 165 1.53 0.88 8.77
C VAL A 165 2.35 -0.40 8.90
N LEU A 166 1.79 -1.44 9.53
CA LEU A 166 2.44 -2.74 9.64
C LEU A 166 2.62 -3.41 8.26
N CYS A 167 1.63 -3.28 7.38
CA CYS A 167 1.74 -3.74 5.99
C CYS A 167 2.89 -3.04 5.25
N TYR A 168 3.00 -1.71 5.36
CA TYR A 168 4.08 -0.94 4.75
C TYR A 168 5.45 -1.25 5.36
N ALA A 169 5.52 -1.53 6.66
CA ALA A 169 6.76 -1.97 7.31
C ALA A 169 7.27 -3.30 6.73
N TYR A 170 6.37 -4.25 6.44
CA TYR A 170 6.75 -5.49 5.76
C TYR A 170 7.25 -5.24 4.33
N ILE A 171 6.56 -4.37 3.57
CA ILE A 171 6.97 -4.03 2.19
C ILE A 171 8.33 -3.33 2.17
N LEU A 172 8.58 -2.45 3.14
CA LEU A 172 9.88 -1.79 3.33
C LEU A 172 10.98 -2.83 3.56
N TRP A 173 10.75 -3.79 4.46
CA TRP A 173 11.70 -4.88 4.69
C TRP A 173 11.90 -5.75 3.44
N TYR A 174 10.82 -6.04 2.70
CA TYR A 174 10.89 -6.81 1.46
C TYR A 174 11.73 -6.11 0.38
N GLY A 175 11.55 -4.80 0.21
CA GLY A 175 12.33 -3.97 -0.72
C GLY A 175 13.81 -3.78 -0.34
N LEU A 176 14.19 -3.98 0.93
CA LEU A 176 15.58 -3.83 1.37
C LEU A 176 16.34 -5.17 1.45
N LYS A 177 15.69 -6.22 1.97
CA LYS A 177 16.34 -7.51 2.30
C LYS A 177 15.59 -8.74 1.80
N GLY A 178 14.32 -8.63 1.42
CA GLY A 178 13.47 -9.78 1.10
C GLY A 178 13.51 -10.24 -0.36
N HIS A 179 14.05 -9.43 -1.27
CA HIS A 179 14.08 -9.74 -2.71
C HIS A 179 15.46 -10.23 -3.20
N VAL A 180 15.48 -10.98 -4.30
CA VAL A 180 16.70 -11.23 -5.07
C VAL A 180 16.94 -10.04 -5.99
N ARG A 181 18.18 -9.55 -6.12
CA ARG A 181 18.49 -8.51 -7.10
C ARG A 181 18.18 -9.07 -8.49
N ALA A 182 17.28 -8.43 -9.22
CA ALA A 182 17.19 -8.63 -10.67
C ALA A 182 18.57 -8.29 -11.24
N ALA A 183 19.25 -9.30 -11.80
CA ALA A 183 20.53 -9.15 -12.48
C ALA A 183 20.31 -8.56 -13.87
#